data_AF-A0A9D6XNC3-F1
#
_entry.id   AF-A0A9D6XNC3-F1
#
_cell.length_a   1.000
_cell.length_b   1.000
_cell.length_c   1.000
_cell.angle_alpha   90.00
_cell.angle_beta   90.00
_cell.angle_gamma   90.00
#
_symmetry.space_group_name_H-M   'P 1'
#
loop_
_entity.id
_entity.type
_entity.pdbx_description
1 polymer ?
#
loop_
_entity_poly.entity_id
_entity_poly.type
_entity_poly.pdbx_seq_one_letter_code
_entity_poly.pdbx_strand_id
1 'polypeptide(L)'
;MPGFDYTYGDMHHVAALTQEKILVTAGDLELQQNKVARAGIALYFSEIRFDTIGDKETIFKDIIRARGLDPRRIMVIGDNPNAELGAGKRLGMVTVQTLRPTVVR
;
A
#
# COMPACT_ATOMS: atom_id res chain seq x y z
N MET A 1 -7.53 -24.53 12.29
CA MET A 1 -8.99 -24.45 12.11
C MET A 1 -9.25 -23.99 10.68
N PRO A 2 -10.20 -24.61 9.95
CA PRO A 2 -10.41 -24.33 8.53
C PRO A 2 -11.28 -23.07 8.36
N GLY A 3 -10.85 -22.16 7.49
CA GLY A 3 -11.56 -20.91 7.21
C GLY A 3 -10.80 -20.04 6.22
N PHE A 4 -10.57 -20.54 5.01
CA PHE A 4 -10.15 -19.68 3.90
C PHE A 4 -11.41 -19.13 3.23
N ASP A 5 -11.96 -18.06 3.82
CA ASP A 5 -13.03 -17.27 3.23
C ASP A 5 -12.42 -16.26 2.23
N TYR A 6 -12.93 -16.28 1.00
CA TYR A 6 -12.78 -15.32 -0.11
C TYR A 6 -11.56 -14.39 -0.08
N THR A 7 -10.40 -14.91 -0.48
CA THR A 7 -9.23 -14.09 -0.81
C THR A 7 -8.72 -14.48 -2.20
N TYR A 8 -8.08 -13.54 -2.90
CA TYR A 8 -7.37 -13.86 -4.15
C TYR A 8 -6.43 -15.07 -3.89
N GLY A 9 -6.42 -16.07 -4.77
CA GLY A 9 -5.75 -17.36 -4.51
C GLY A 9 -4.24 -17.26 -4.26
N ASP A 10 -3.64 -16.13 -4.59
CA ASP A 10 -2.23 -15.77 -4.43
C ASP A 10 -1.91 -15.02 -3.13
N MET A 11 -2.90 -14.73 -2.28
CA MET A 11 -2.69 -13.98 -1.02
C MET A 11 -1.71 -14.65 -0.06
N HIS A 12 -1.51 -15.97 -0.19
CA HIS A 12 -0.50 -16.71 0.58
C HIS A 12 0.94 -16.19 0.34
N HIS A 13 1.24 -15.62 -0.84
CA HIS A 13 2.53 -14.99 -1.11
C HIS A 13 2.72 -13.70 -0.30
N VAL A 14 1.67 -12.88 -0.18
CA VAL A 14 1.69 -11.64 0.62
C VAL A 14 1.84 -11.96 2.11
N ALA A 15 1.14 -13.00 2.56
CA ALA A 15 1.23 -13.51 3.93
C ALA A 15 2.62 -14.04 4.27
N ALA A 16 3.32 -14.66 3.32
CA ALA A 16 4.66 -15.21 3.52
C ALA A 16 5.76 -14.14 3.69
N LEU A 17 5.52 -12.90 3.27
CA LEU A 17 6.46 -11.80 3.50
C LEU A 17 6.55 -11.49 5.00
N THR A 18 7.76 -11.48 5.56
CA THR A 18 7.98 -11.17 6.99
C THR A 18 8.04 -9.68 7.27
N GLN A 19 8.21 -8.86 6.22
CA GLN A 19 8.22 -7.42 6.32
C GLN A 19 6.84 -6.89 6.73
N GLU A 20 6.87 -5.81 7.49
CA GLU A 20 5.68 -5.03 7.76
C GLU A 20 5.05 -4.51 6.46
N LYS A 21 3.72 -4.59 6.39
CA LYS A 21 2.93 -4.17 5.25
C LYS A 21 1.97 -3.07 5.70
N ILE A 22 2.04 -1.91 5.05
CA ILE A 22 1.14 -0.78 5.27
C ILE A 22 0.41 -0.51 3.97
N LEU A 23 -0.93 -0.47 4.02
CA LEU A 23 -1.74 -0.11 2.87
C LEU A 23 -1.95 1.40 2.87
N VAL A 24 -1.51 2.08 1.81
CA VAL A 24 -1.83 3.49 1.58
C VAL A 24 -2.75 3.58 0.37
N THR A 25 -3.99 4.04 0.57
CA THR A 25 -4.99 4.14 -0.50
C THR A 25 -5.59 5.54 -0.53
N ALA A 26 -5.92 6.04 -1.72
CA ALA A 26 -6.45 7.39 -1.91
C ALA A 26 -7.89 7.38 -2.41
N GLY A 27 -8.65 8.42 -2.09
CA GLY A 27 -10.02 8.63 -2.54
C GLY A 27 -11.00 8.83 -1.40
N ASP A 28 -12.29 8.73 -1.72
CA ASP A 28 -13.36 8.88 -0.73
C ASP A 28 -13.22 7.83 0.39
N LEU A 29 -13.29 8.31 1.64
CA LEU A 29 -13.00 7.51 2.83
C LEU A 29 -13.97 6.33 2.97
N GLU A 30 -15.27 6.59 2.82
CA GLU A 30 -16.31 5.57 2.98
C GLU A 30 -16.18 4.50 1.89
N LEU A 31 -15.97 4.93 0.63
CA LEU A 31 -15.75 4.00 -0.47
C LEU A 31 -14.48 3.16 -0.28
N GLN A 32 -13.40 3.73 0.24
CA GLN A 32 -12.15 3.00 0.45
C GLN A 32 -12.24 2.03 1.62
N GLN A 33 -12.88 2.41 2.73
CA GLN A 33 -13.15 1.51 3.85
C GLN A 33 -14.00 0.32 3.39
N ASN A 34 -15.07 0.58 2.63
CA ASN A 34 -15.91 -0.46 2.07
C ASN A 34 -15.14 -1.38 1.10
N LYS A 35 -14.25 -0.85 0.26
CA LYS A 35 -13.41 -1.67 -0.62
C LYS A 35 -12.49 -2.60 0.16
N VAL A 36 -11.79 -2.08 1.17
CA VAL A 36 -10.88 -2.88 1.99
C VAL A 36 -11.64 -3.97 2.76
N ALA A 37 -12.80 -3.62 3.34
CA ALA A 37 -13.65 -4.56 4.04
C ALA A 37 -14.15 -5.68 3.12
N ARG A 38 -14.67 -5.34 1.93
CA ARG A 38 -15.18 -6.32 0.96
C ARG A 38 -14.09 -7.18 0.35
N ALA A 39 -12.86 -6.67 0.24
CA ALA A 39 -11.73 -7.44 -0.25
C ALA A 39 -11.17 -8.43 0.80
N GLY A 40 -11.51 -8.27 2.08
CA GLY A 40 -11.04 -9.17 3.14
C GLY A 40 -9.52 -9.10 3.38
N ILE A 41 -8.85 -8.05 2.92
CA ILE A 41 -7.38 -7.96 2.95
C ILE A 41 -6.80 -7.22 4.15
N ALA A 42 -7.63 -6.58 4.97
CA ALA A 42 -7.19 -5.71 6.07
C ALA A 42 -6.22 -6.44 7.02
N LEU A 43 -6.46 -7.73 7.28
CA LEU A 43 -5.66 -8.56 8.18
C LEU A 43 -4.21 -8.77 7.74
N TYR A 44 -3.86 -8.48 6.48
CA TYR A 44 -2.49 -8.62 5.97
C TYR A 44 -1.64 -7.35 6.15
N PHE A 45 -2.25 -6.26 6.62
CA PHE A 45 -1.58 -4.98 6.84
C PHE A 45 -1.57 -4.65 8.32
N SER A 46 -0.44 -4.18 8.84
CA SER A 46 -0.34 -3.68 10.21
C SER A 46 -1.08 -2.36 10.38
N GLU A 47 -1.23 -1.62 9.28
CA GLU A 47 -1.77 -0.27 9.27
C GLU A 47 -2.37 0.05 7.89
N ILE A 48 -3.48 0.80 7.88
CA ILE A 48 -4.13 1.30 6.67
C ILE A 48 -4.21 2.83 6.78
N ARG A 49 -3.67 3.54 5.78
CA ARG A 49 -3.72 5.00 5.67
C ARG A 49 -4.59 5.39 4.48
N PHE A 50 -5.56 6.26 4.75
CA PHE A 50 -6.45 6.83 3.74
C PHE A 50 -5.99 8.23 3.38
N ASP A 51 -5.57 8.41 2.14
CA ASP A 51 -5.19 9.69 1.55
C ASP A 51 -6.44 10.38 0.97
N THR A 52 -7.00 11.31 1.74
CA THR A 52 -8.20 12.06 1.36
C THR A 52 -7.92 13.34 0.59
N ILE A 53 -6.67 13.81 0.57
CA ILE A 53 -6.27 15.10 -0.01
C ILE A 53 -5.28 14.98 -1.19
N GLY A 54 -4.82 13.76 -1.50
CA GLY A 54 -3.90 13.49 -2.60
C GLY A 54 -2.43 13.75 -2.27
N ASP A 55 -2.04 13.71 -1.00
CA ASP A 55 -0.68 13.97 -0.53
C ASP A 55 -0.04 12.74 0.12
N LYS A 56 0.26 11.75 -0.74
CA LYS A 56 0.97 10.53 -0.33
C LYS A 56 2.36 10.80 0.23
N GLU A 57 3.02 11.88 -0.18
CA GLU A 57 4.36 12.19 0.30
C GLU A 57 4.34 12.53 1.79
N THR A 58 3.37 13.32 2.24
CA THR A 58 3.17 13.61 3.66
C THR A 58 2.87 12.34 4.47
N ILE A 59 1.99 11.47 3.96
CA ILE A 59 1.68 10.19 4.62
C ILE A 59 2.95 9.34 4.76
N PHE A 60 3.77 9.25 3.72
CA PHE A 60 5.03 8.50 3.77
C PHE A 60 6.03 9.10 4.77
N LYS A 61 6.17 10.43 4.82
CA LYS A 61 7.00 11.12 5.82
C LYS A 61 6.53 10.81 7.24
N ASP A 62 5.22 10.80 7.47
CA ASP A 62 4.65 10.48 8.78
C ASP A 62 4.93 9.03 9.19
N ILE A 63 4.80 8.06 8.27
CA ILE A 63 5.14 6.65 8.52
C ILE A 63 6.63 6.52 8.86
N ILE A 64 7.51 7.11 8.05
CA ILE A 64 8.97 7.10 8.28
C ILE A 64 9.29 7.65 9.67
N ARG A 65 8.76 8.81 10.02
CA ARG A 65 9.00 9.46 11.31
C ARG A 65 8.47 8.61 12.46
N ALA A 66 7.24 8.11 12.35
CA ALA A 66 6.60 7.33 13.41
C ALA A 66 7.33 6.01 13.69
N ARG A 67 7.99 5.42 12.68
CA ARG A 67 8.69 4.14 12.80
C ARG A 67 10.22 4.25 12.85
N GLY A 68 10.78 5.45 12.70
CA GLY A 68 12.23 5.66 12.67
C GLY A 68 12.92 4.87 11.54
N LEU A 69 12.26 4.69 10.40
CA LEU A 69 12.74 3.85 9.30
C LEU A 69 13.72 4.60 8.40
N ASP A 70 14.72 3.88 7.89
CA ASP A 70 15.54 4.36 6.78
C ASP A 70 14.72 4.25 5.47
N PRO A 71 14.46 5.36 4.75
CA PRO A 71 13.69 5.32 3.50
C PRO A 71 14.22 4.32 2.47
N ARG A 72 15.54 4.09 2.44
CA ARG A 72 16.19 3.16 1.51
C ARG A 72 15.84 1.70 1.78
N ARG A 73 15.25 1.40 2.94
CA ARG A 73 14.76 0.07 3.34
C ARG A 73 13.24 -0.07 3.16
N ILE A 74 12.57 0.94 2.61
CA ILE A 74 11.15 0.94 2.32
C ILE A 74 10.95 0.69 0.82
N MET A 75 9.95 -0.15 0.51
CA MET A 75 9.52 -0.42 -0.85
C MET A 75 8.09 0.06 -1.05
N VAL A 76 7.87 0.93 -2.02
CA VAL A 76 6.54 1.37 -2.45
C VAL A 76 6.14 0.57 -3.68
N ILE A 77 4.99 -0.09 -3.61
CA ILE A 77 4.40 -0.88 -4.69
C ILE A 77 3.09 -0.21 -5.11
N GLY A 78 2.93 0.07 -6.39
CA GLY A 78 1.78 0.77 -6.95
C GLY A 78 1.86 0.88 -8.46
N ASP A 79 0.90 1.55 -9.08
CA ASP A 79 0.81 1.65 -10.55
C ASP A 79 1.01 3.07 -11.08
N ASN A 80 0.85 4.09 -10.25
CA ASN A 80 0.90 5.49 -10.67
C ASN A 80 2.29 6.12 -10.42
N PRO A 81 3.07 6.39 -11.48
CA PRO A 81 4.40 6.99 -11.37
C PRO A 81 4.39 8.43 -10.83
N ASN A 82 3.28 9.15 -11.01
CA ASN A 82 3.14 10.56 -10.60
C ASN A 82 2.57 10.71 -9.19
N ALA A 83 2.02 9.64 -8.61
CA ALA A 83 1.49 9.64 -7.24
C ALA A 83 2.42 8.89 -6.28
N GLU A 84 2.10 7.65 -5.90
CA GLU A 84 2.84 6.90 -4.87
C GLU A 84 4.30 6.64 -5.25
N LEU A 85 4.59 6.27 -6.50
CA LEU A 85 5.97 5.95 -6.88
C LEU A 85 6.80 7.23 -7.01
N GLY A 86 6.20 8.33 -7.47
CA GLY A 86 6.86 9.64 -7.52
C GLY A 86 7.22 10.14 -6.11
N ALA A 87 6.28 10.04 -5.18
CA ALA A 87 6.51 10.38 -3.77
C ALA A 87 7.58 9.48 -3.13
N GLY A 88 7.51 8.16 -3.34
CA GLY A 88 8.51 7.21 -2.86
C GLY A 88 9.92 7.53 -3.38
N LYS A 89 10.06 7.81 -4.68
CA LYS A 89 11.34 8.18 -5.30
C LYS A 89 11.92 9.47 -4.70
N ARG A 90 11.11 10.52 -4.52
CA ARG A 90 11.57 11.79 -3.93
C ARG A 90 12.06 11.62 -2.50
N LEU A 91 11.53 10.64 -1.77
CA LEU A 91 11.94 10.29 -0.40
C LEU A 91 13.09 9.28 -0.34
N GLY A 92 13.63 8.83 -1.48
CA GLY A 92 14.75 7.88 -1.52
C GLY A 92 14.36 6.42 -1.28
N MET A 93 13.09 6.07 -1.46
CA MET A 93 12.59 4.69 -1.33
C MET A 93 12.80 3.88 -2.60
N VAL A 94 12.81 2.55 -2.44
CA VAL A 94 12.69 1.63 -3.57
C VAL A 94 11.25 1.68 -4.09
N THR A 95 11.06 1.75 -5.41
CA THR A 95 9.71 1.77 -6.01
C THR A 95 9.58 0.66 -7.03
N VAL A 96 8.46 -0.06 -6.97
CA VAL A 96 8.12 -1.13 -7.90
C VAL A 96 6.79 -0.78 -8.54
N GLN A 97 6.80 -0.62 -9.86
CA GLN A 97 5.59 -0.34 -10.63
C GLN A 97 4.91 -1.65 -11.04
N THR A 98 3.63 -1.79 -10.72
CA THR A 98 2.78 -2.84 -11.26
C THR A 98 2.01 -2.30 -12.46
N LEU A 99 2.16 -2.96 -13.61
CA LEU A 99 1.42 -2.61 -14.82
C LEU A 99 0.17 -3.47 -14.90
N ARG A 100 -0.97 -2.81 -15.10
CA ARG A 100 -2.26 -3.46 -15.40
C ARG A 100 -2.57 -3.19 -16.87
N PRO A 101 -3.42 -3.97 -17.56
CA PRO A 101 -3.80 -3.70 -18.95
C PRO A 101 -4.31 -2.28 -19.21
N THR A 102 -4.79 -1.59 -18.18
CA THR A 102 -5.30 -0.21 -18.23
C THR A 102 -4.26 0.87 -17.91
N VAL A 103 -3.02 0.52 -17.59
CA VAL A 103 -1.94 1.45 -17.24
C VAL A 103 -1.01 1.59 -18.45
N VAL A 104 -1.11 2.72 -19.14
CA VAL A 104 -0.26 3.07 -20.29
C VAL A 104 1.02 3.74 -19.77
N ARG A 105 2.17 3.39 -20.36
CA ARG A 105 3.50 3.89 -19.98
C ARG A 105 3.67 5.38 -20.23
#